data_AF-A0A560JME9-F1
#
_entry.id   AF-A0A560JME9-F1
#
_cell.length_a   1.000
_cell.length_b   1.000
_cell.length_c   1.000
_cell.angle_alpha   90.00
_cell.angle_beta   90.00
_cell.angle_gamma   90.00
#
_symmetry.space_group_name_H-M   'P 1'
#
loop_
_entity.id
_entity.type
_entity.pdbx_description
1 polymer ?
#
loop_
_entity_poly.entity_id
_entity_poly.type
_entity_poly.pdbx_seq_one_letter_code
_entity_poly.pdbx_strand_id
1 'polypeptide(L)'
;MIWHLLAKGESYVWARPLLHAKKLRDLELKAGHKATRGQKGPAHANNIKSLREEERRWVEQAETAYARFVTGWNPRGPKRVRAGAATEER
;
A
#
# COMPACT_ATOMS: atom_id res chain seq x y z
N MET A 1 -0.04 3.40 10.40
CA MET A 1 0.49 3.14 9.05
C MET A 1 1.00 4.40 8.35
N ILE A 2 0.39 5.58 8.57
CA ILE A 2 0.95 6.87 8.13
C ILE A 2 2.38 7.12 8.65
N TRP A 3 2.73 6.60 9.85
CA TRP A 3 4.06 6.76 10.42
C TRP A 3 5.20 6.10 9.60
N HIS A 4 5.01 4.89 9.04
CA HIS A 4 6.06 4.26 8.21
C HIS A 4 6.29 5.03 6.90
N LEU A 5 5.21 5.52 6.29
CA LEU A 5 5.25 6.41 5.11
C LEU A 5 5.97 7.73 5.41
N LEU A 6 5.64 8.38 6.52
CA LEU A 6 6.25 9.65 6.93
C LEU A 6 7.71 9.50 7.39
N ALA A 7 8.05 8.40 8.05
CA ALA A 7 9.37 8.22 8.67
C ALA A 7 10.43 7.71 7.68
N LYS A 8 10.04 6.92 6.67
CA LYS A 8 10.99 6.28 5.75
C LYS A 8 10.99 6.85 4.33
N GLY A 9 9.99 7.65 3.96
CA GLY A 9 9.87 8.19 2.60
C GLY A 9 9.72 7.13 1.51
N GLU A 10 9.48 5.88 1.88
CA GLU A 10 9.32 4.78 0.94
C GLU A 10 7.92 4.78 0.34
N SER A 11 7.85 4.58 -0.98
CA SER A 11 6.60 4.33 -1.68
C SER A 11 5.91 3.13 -1.06
N TYR A 12 4.70 3.35 -0.58
CA TYR A 12 3.89 2.31 0.04
C TYR A 12 3.78 1.09 -0.88
N VAL A 13 4.16 -0.08 -0.38
CA VAL A 13 4.13 -1.34 -1.15
C VAL A 13 2.71 -1.68 -1.64
N TRP A 14 1.68 -1.09 -1.05
CA TRP A 14 0.27 -1.21 -1.47
C TRP A 14 -0.29 0.10 -2.08
N ALA A 15 0.59 0.97 -2.59
CA ALA A 15 0.18 2.20 -3.26
C ALA A 15 -0.59 1.88 -4.53
N ARG A 16 -1.58 2.71 -4.85
CA ARG A 16 -2.31 2.70 -6.11
C ARG A 16 -1.63 3.62 -7.11
N PRO A 17 -0.63 3.17 -7.88
CA PRO A 17 0.19 4.06 -8.70
C PRO A 17 -0.61 4.86 -9.73
N LEU A 18 -1.67 4.28 -10.30
CA LEU A 18 -2.50 4.93 -11.31
C LEU A 18 -3.37 6.01 -10.68
N LEU A 19 -4.04 5.68 -9.57
CA LEU A 19 -4.85 6.63 -8.83
C LEU A 19 -3.98 7.77 -8.28
N HIS A 20 -2.79 7.44 -7.79
CA HIS A 20 -1.82 8.40 -7.28
C HIS A 20 -1.36 9.36 -8.37
N ALA A 21 -0.98 8.84 -9.55
CA ALA A 21 -0.60 9.66 -10.69
C ALA A 21 -1.72 10.61 -11.13
N LYS A 22 -2.99 10.16 -11.11
CA LYS A 22 -4.13 11.03 -11.38
C LYS A 22 -4.27 12.13 -10.32
N LYS A 23 -4.25 11.78 -9.04
CA LYS A 23 -4.41 12.74 -7.95
C LYS A 23 -3.28 13.78 -7.93
N LEU A 24 -2.04 13.35 -8.13
CA LEU A 24 -0.91 14.26 -8.28
C LEU A 24 -1.12 15.21 -9.45
N ARG A 25 -1.55 14.69 -10.60
CA ARG A 25 -1.81 15.55 -11.76
C ARG A 25 -2.92 16.56 -11.51
N ASP A 26 -4.00 16.15 -10.84
CA ASP A 26 -5.09 17.05 -10.46
C ASP A 26 -4.61 18.15 -9.49
N LEU A 27 -3.67 17.84 -8.60
CA LEU A 27 -3.05 18.81 -7.69
C LEU A 27 -2.11 19.77 -8.42
N GLU A 28 -1.25 19.28 -9.31
CA GLU A 28 -0.38 20.12 -10.14
C GLU A 28 -1.18 21.13 -10.95
N LEU A 29 -2.28 20.70 -11.57
CA LEU A 29 -3.17 21.57 -12.33
C LEU A 29 -3.80 22.64 -11.44
N LYS A 30 -4.24 22.29 -10.22
CA LYS A 30 -4.74 23.26 -9.23
C LYS A 30 -3.67 24.23 -8.75
N ALA A 31 -2.42 23.81 -8.70
CA ALA A 31 -1.27 24.65 -8.35
C ALA A 31 -0.78 25.53 -9.53
N GLY A 32 -1.48 25.53 -10.67
CA GLY A 32 -1.17 26.38 -11.82
C GLY A 32 -0.12 25.82 -12.78
N HIS A 33 0.27 24.55 -12.64
CA HIS A 33 1.17 23.92 -13.60
C HIS A 33 0.52 23.85 -15.00
N LYS A 34 1.35 23.96 -16.04
CA LYS A 34 0.88 23.92 -17.43
C LYS A 34 0.14 22.62 -17.74
N ALA A 35 -1.02 22.75 -18.39
CA ALA A 35 -1.75 21.62 -18.94
C ALA A 35 -1.06 21.10 -20.21
N THR A 36 -0.49 19.91 -20.16
CA THR A 36 0.08 19.24 -21.34
C THR A 36 -1.05 18.63 -22.19
N ARG A 37 -1.66 19.43 -23.05
CA ARG A 37 -2.74 18.98 -23.94
C ARG A 37 -2.15 18.14 -25.09
N GLY A 38 -2.77 17.01 -25.41
CA GLY A 38 -2.35 16.13 -26.51
C GLY A 38 -1.24 15.13 -26.19
N GLN A 39 -0.61 15.22 -25.01
CA GLN A 39 0.40 14.24 -24.56
C GLN A 39 -0.20 13.28 -23.54
N LYS A 40 0.05 11.97 -23.70
CA LYS A 40 -0.38 10.95 -22.73
C LYS A 40 0.61 10.94 -21.56
N GLY A 41 0.31 11.73 -20.52
CA GLY A 41 1.08 11.74 -19.27
C GLY A 41 0.83 10.50 -18.40
N PRO A 42 1.59 10.33 -17.30
CA PRO A 42 1.47 9.19 -16.39
C PRO A 42 0.05 8.97 -15.83
N ALA A 43 -0.71 10.07 -15.65
CA ALA A 43 -2.11 10.02 -15.22
C ALA A 43 -3.07 9.38 -16.26
N HIS A 44 -2.66 9.26 -17.53
CA HIS A 44 -3.49 8.67 -18.59
C HIS A 44 -3.78 7.20 -18.35
N ALA A 45 -2.84 6.48 -17.72
CA ALA A 45 -2.98 5.07 -17.41
C ALA A 45 -4.21 4.80 -16.49
N ASN A 46 -4.56 5.75 -15.62
CA ASN A 46 -5.78 5.69 -14.81
C ASN A 46 -7.08 5.89 -15.62
N ASN A 47 -7.04 6.38 -16.85
CA ASN A 47 -8.24 6.50 -17.70
C ASN A 47 -8.59 5.18 -18.40
N ILE A 48 -7.65 4.24 -18.47
CA ILE A 48 -7.83 2.92 -19.07
C ILE A 48 -8.55 2.02 -18.07
N LYS A 49 -9.74 1.51 -18.43
CA LYS A 49 -10.60 0.74 -17.53
C LYS A 49 -9.96 -0.58 -17.08
N SER A 50 -9.36 -1.34 -18.02
CA SER A 50 -8.70 -2.62 -17.71
C SER A 50 -7.59 -2.45 -16.67
N LEU A 51 -6.73 -1.46 -16.87
CA LEU A 51 -5.61 -1.17 -15.96
C LEU A 51 -6.11 -0.73 -14.57
N ARG A 52 -7.21 0.03 -14.50
CA ARG A 52 -7.86 0.35 -13.22
C ARG A 52 -8.44 -0.87 -12.52
N GLU A 53 -9.00 -1.82 -13.25
CA GLU A 53 -9.58 -3.05 -12.68
C GLU A 53 -8.48 -3.99 -12.17
N GLU A 54 -7.38 -4.12 -12.91
CA GLU A 54 -6.18 -4.85 -12.47
C GLU A 54 -5.60 -4.25 -11.19
N GLU A 55 -5.41 -2.92 -11.15
CA GLU A 55 -4.98 -2.24 -9.93
C GLU A 55 -5.97 -2.47 -8.78
N ARG A 56 -7.28 -2.38 -9.03
CA ARG A 56 -8.30 -2.60 -8.00
C ARG A 56 -8.24 -4.01 -7.42
N ARG A 57 -8.11 -5.04 -8.26
CA ARG A 57 -8.01 -6.44 -7.81
C ARG A 57 -6.76 -6.68 -6.96
N TRP A 58 -5.64 -6.06 -7.32
CA TRP A 58 -4.42 -6.15 -6.54
C TRP A 58 -4.54 -5.44 -5.18
N VAL A 59 -5.21 -4.28 -5.14
CA VAL A 59 -5.51 -3.56 -3.88
C VAL A 59 -6.42 -4.36 -2.97
N GLU A 60 -7.50 -4.96 -3.51
CA GLU A 60 -8.43 -5.78 -2.74
C GLU A 60 -7.71 -6.95 -2.05
N GLN A 61 -6.74 -7.56 -2.73
CA GLN A 61 -5.89 -8.61 -2.15
C GLN A 61 -4.97 -8.06 -1.05
N ALA A 62 -4.36 -6.90 -1.28
CA ALA A 62 -3.51 -6.25 -0.29
C ALA A 62 -4.29 -5.82 0.97
N GLU A 63 -5.50 -5.29 0.82
CA GLU A 63 -6.40 -4.94 1.92
C GLU A 63 -6.80 -6.18 2.73
N THR A 64 -7.09 -7.29 2.06
CA THR A 64 -7.36 -8.57 2.72
C THR A 64 -6.15 -9.07 3.50
N ALA A 65 -4.94 -8.96 2.94
CA ALA A 65 -3.70 -9.34 3.62
C ALA A 65 -3.44 -8.44 4.84
N TYR A 66 -3.65 -7.13 4.71
CA TYR A 66 -3.55 -6.17 5.81
C TYR A 66 -4.57 -6.46 6.90
N ALA A 67 -5.82 -6.75 6.56
CA ALA A 67 -6.86 -7.11 7.52
C ALA A 67 -6.43 -8.33 8.34
N ARG A 68 -5.95 -9.39 7.68
CA ARG A 68 -5.40 -10.59 8.35
C ARG A 68 -4.22 -10.24 9.27
N PHE A 69 -3.28 -9.44 8.79
CA PHE A 69 -2.14 -8.99 9.57
C PHE A 69 -2.57 -8.26 10.86
N VAL A 70 -3.49 -7.30 10.74
CA VAL A 70 -3.99 -6.51 11.88
C VAL A 70 -4.82 -7.37 12.83
N THR A 71 -5.62 -8.32 12.34
CA THR A 71 -6.42 -9.21 13.22
C THR A 71 -5.55 -10.06 14.15
N GLY A 72 -4.36 -10.46 13.72
CA GLY A 72 -3.41 -11.22 14.53
C GLY A 72 -2.42 -10.36 15.31
N TRP A 73 -2.48 -9.03 15.17
CA TRP A 73 -1.48 -8.14 15.74
C TRP A 73 -1.70 -7.94 17.25
N ASN A 74 -0.78 -8.46 18.06
CA ASN A 74 -0.70 -8.20 19.50
C ASN A 74 0.49 -7.25 19.78
N PRO A 75 0.26 -6.02 20.28
CA PRO A 75 1.33 -5.06 20.56
C PRO A 75 2.30 -5.52 21.65
N ARG A 76 1.91 -6.50 22.48
CA ARG A 76 2.75 -7.07 23.55
C ARG A 76 3.60 -8.26 23.09
N GLY A 77 3.49 -8.68 21.83
CA GLY A 77 4.12 -9.88 21.28
C GLY A 77 3.53 -11.18 21.84
N PRO A 78 3.86 -12.35 21.24
CA PRO A 78 3.52 -13.63 21.84
C PRO A 78 4.19 -13.71 23.22
N LYS A 79 3.41 -14.06 24.26
CA LYS A 79 3.94 -14.33 25.59
C LYS A 79 5.00 -15.42 25.42
N ARG A 80 6.26 -15.17 25.80
CA ARG A 80 7.32 -16.19 25.76
C ARG A 80 6.89 -17.33 26.68
N VAL A 81 6.23 -18.35 26.11
CA VAL A 81 6.06 -19.63 26.78
C VAL A 81 7.46 -20.22 26.75
N ARG A 82 8.10 -20.36 27.91
CA ARG A 82 9.32 -21.17 28.03
C ARG A 82 8.94 -22.54 27.46
N ALA A 83 9.52 -22.90 26.32
CA ALA A 83 9.55 -24.29 25.89
C ALA A 83 10.17 -25.05 27.06
N GLY A 84 9.36 -25.86 27.74
CA GLY A 84 9.85 -26.73 28.80
C GLY A 84 10.96 -27.55 28.19
N ALA A 85 12.17 -27.43 28.78
CA ALA A 85 13.28 -28.30 28.44
C ALA A 85 12.77 -29.75 28.52
N ALA A 86 13.04 -30.53 27.48
CA ALA A 86 12.83 -31.96 27.49
C ALA A 86 13.56 -32.53 28.71
N THR A 87 12.81 -33.08 29.66
CA THR A 87 13.38 -33.90 30.72
C THR A 87 13.75 -35.23 30.07
N GLU A 88 15.01 -35.33 29.66
CA GLU A 88 15.65 -36.59 29.33
C GLU A 88 16.04 -37.24 30.66
N GLU A 89 15.26 -38.22 31.12
CA GLU A 89 15.65 -39.12 32.21
C GLU A 89 15.55 -40.58 31.76
N ARG A 90 16.74 -41.09 31.42
CA ARG A 90 17.35 -42.39 31.80
C ARG A 90 16.56 -43.69 31.64
#